data_AF-A0A7J3MLI6-F1
#
_entry.id   AF-A0A7J3MLI6-F1
#
_cell.length_a   1.000
_cell.length_b   1.000
_cell.length_c   1.000
_cell.angle_alpha   90.00
_cell.angle_beta   90.00
_cell.angle_gamma   90.00
#
_symmetry.space_group_name_H-M   'P 1'
#
loop_
_entity.id
_entity.type
_entity.pdbx_description
1 polymer ?
#
loop_
_entity_poly.entity_id
_entity_poly.type
_entity_poly.pdbx_seq_one_letter_code
_entity_poly.pdbx_strand_id
1 'polypeptide(L)'
;IVKEKKVVEKPVLASFMGFDNESPPIKILRAGRIPNYDFPESAALVLKRMYDYYLALSKPEEPVATATGVDNGAVARIKAVAEAEGRINLSPEEAFQIASAYGIPVPKAMLARSIREACEIAESIGYPVAVKVASPDILHKTDMGCVVLNVKSCEEVGRAYELVVNRARTLMPQARVSGAIVQRMVPSGREVIIGAVRDPQFGPLMMFGLGGIYVNFLRDVSYRLAPLTMSDAFEMISETKAYTLLKGVRGEPPADINSLVDVMIRISHFMCRFKDVVEMEINPLMVYEEGKGCMAVDIKITLAKQRAEEKEE
;
A
#
# COMPACT_ATOMS: atom_id res chain seq x y z
N ILE A 1 -27.46 1.61 41.56
CA ILE A 1 -27.11 1.93 40.15
C ILE A 1 -27.53 3.35 39.77
N VAL A 2 -28.82 3.67 39.61
CA VAL A 2 -29.26 5.03 39.19
C VAL A 2 -28.81 6.13 40.16
N LYS A 3 -28.86 5.88 41.47
CA LYS A 3 -28.35 6.82 42.48
C LYS A 3 -26.84 7.06 42.32
N GLU A 4 -26.06 5.98 42.22
CA GLU A 4 -24.61 6.03 41.99
C GLU A 4 -24.23 6.74 40.68
N LYS A 5 -25.00 6.58 39.59
CA LYS A 5 -24.70 7.24 38.31
C LYS A 5 -24.65 8.76 38.42
N LYS A 6 -25.38 9.36 39.37
CA LYS A 6 -25.40 10.80 39.60
C LYS A 6 -24.09 11.34 40.20
N VAL A 7 -23.29 10.49 40.83
CA VAL A 7 -22.04 10.89 41.50
C VAL A 7 -20.79 10.39 40.78
N VAL A 8 -20.92 9.55 39.75
CA VAL A 8 -19.78 9.08 38.93
C VAL A 8 -19.74 9.73 37.56
N GLU A 9 -18.57 10.23 37.19
CA GLU A 9 -18.30 10.81 35.88
C GLU A 9 -18.15 9.74 34.79
N LYS A 10 -17.81 8.51 35.18
CA LYS A 10 -17.64 7.40 34.24
C LYS A 10 -18.96 6.99 33.57
N PRO A 11 -18.93 6.52 32.30
CA PRO A 11 -20.06 5.87 31.68
C PRO A 11 -20.52 4.65 32.50
N VAL A 12 -21.84 4.47 32.63
CA VAL A 12 -22.44 3.30 33.29
C VAL A 12 -23.40 2.66 32.32
N LEU A 13 -23.21 1.37 32.05
CA LEU A 13 -24.11 0.52 31.28
C LEU A 13 -24.61 -0.59 32.20
N ALA A 14 -25.79 -1.13 31.91
CA ALA A 14 -26.38 -2.23 32.67
C ALA A 14 -26.66 -3.44 31.77
N SER A 15 -26.67 -4.63 32.36
CA SER A 15 -27.04 -5.88 31.67
C SER A 15 -27.93 -6.72 32.57
N PHE A 16 -29.21 -6.37 32.64
CA PHE A 16 -30.23 -7.10 33.38
C PHE A 16 -30.88 -8.10 32.41
N MET A 17 -30.31 -9.30 32.36
CA MET A 17 -30.76 -10.38 31.47
C MET A 17 -32.13 -10.91 31.88
N GLY A 18 -32.95 -11.31 30.91
CA GLY A 18 -34.24 -11.95 31.15
C GLY A 18 -35.38 -11.03 31.58
N PHE A 19 -35.16 -9.71 31.56
CA PHE A 19 -36.21 -8.71 31.76
C PHE A 19 -36.63 -8.13 30.42
N ASP A 20 -37.93 -7.94 30.22
CA ASP A 20 -38.44 -7.24 29.04
C ASP A 20 -38.26 -5.71 29.17
N ASN A 21 -38.44 -5.00 28.07
CA ASN A 21 -38.31 -3.54 28.01
C ASN A 21 -39.33 -2.78 28.87
N GLU A 22 -40.38 -3.45 29.34
CA GLU A 22 -41.46 -2.90 30.16
C GLU A 22 -41.30 -3.20 31.65
N SER A 23 -40.32 -4.05 31.99
CA SER A 23 -40.07 -4.50 33.35
C SER A 23 -39.66 -3.33 34.24
N PRO A 24 -40.13 -3.28 35.50
CA PRO A 24 -39.84 -2.17 36.40
C PRO A 24 -38.34 -1.83 36.54
N PRO A 25 -37.40 -2.80 36.66
CA PRO A 25 -35.97 -2.51 36.69
C PRO A 25 -35.46 -1.77 35.44
N ILE A 26 -35.92 -2.17 34.25
CA ILE A 26 -35.51 -1.57 32.97
C ILE A 26 -36.06 -0.16 32.82
N LYS A 27 -37.33 0.06 33.22
CA LYS A 27 -37.93 1.41 33.26
C LYS A 27 -37.17 2.35 34.20
N ILE A 28 -36.74 1.86 35.37
CA ILE A 28 -35.93 2.63 36.33
C ILE A 28 -34.56 3.01 35.71
N LEU A 29 -33.88 2.07 35.05
CA LEU A 29 -32.60 2.34 34.37
C LEU A 29 -32.76 3.35 33.24
N ARG A 30 -33.80 3.21 32.40
CA ARG A 30 -34.11 4.13 31.29
C ARG A 30 -34.41 5.55 31.79
N ALA A 31 -35.22 5.69 32.84
CA ALA A 31 -35.48 6.98 33.49
C ALA A 31 -34.20 7.61 34.06
N GLY A 32 -33.25 6.78 34.49
CA GLY A 32 -31.90 7.18 34.91
C GLY A 32 -30.91 7.44 33.77
N ARG A 33 -31.32 7.35 32.50
CA ARG A 33 -30.46 7.43 31.30
C ARG A 33 -29.31 6.41 31.29
N ILE A 34 -29.55 5.23 31.86
CA ILE A 34 -28.60 4.11 31.85
C ILE A 34 -29.12 3.09 30.81
N PRO A 35 -28.40 2.87 29.70
CA PRO A 35 -28.80 1.85 28.73
C PRO A 35 -28.67 0.45 29.36
N ASN A 36 -29.68 -0.38 29.14
CA ASN A 36 -29.67 -1.80 29.48
C ASN A 36 -29.46 -2.63 28.22
N TYR A 37 -28.57 -3.61 28.29
CA TYR A 37 -28.33 -4.58 27.23
C TYR A 37 -28.80 -5.96 27.68
N ASP A 38 -29.36 -6.72 26.74
CA ASP A 38 -29.86 -8.07 27.04
C ASP A 38 -28.72 -9.07 27.29
N PHE A 39 -27.53 -8.76 26.77
CA PHE A 39 -26.34 -9.57 26.87
C PHE A 39 -25.13 -8.74 27.32
N PRO A 40 -24.33 -9.23 28.29
CA PRO A 40 -23.16 -8.50 28.79
C PRO A 40 -22.11 -8.23 27.69
N GLU A 41 -22.00 -9.09 26.69
CA GLU A 41 -21.11 -8.94 25.54
C GLU A 41 -21.43 -7.68 24.73
N SER A 42 -22.72 -7.35 24.58
CA SER A 42 -23.15 -6.13 23.88
C SER A 42 -22.78 -4.87 24.68
N ALA A 43 -22.98 -4.89 26.00
CA ALA A 43 -22.57 -3.80 26.88
C ALA A 43 -21.04 -3.62 26.86
N ALA A 44 -20.29 -4.72 26.92
CA ALA A 44 -18.83 -4.70 26.85
C ALA A 44 -18.33 -4.15 25.50
N LEU A 45 -18.93 -4.56 24.38
CA LEU A 45 -18.60 -4.06 23.06
C LEU A 45 -18.83 -2.54 22.96
N VAL A 46 -19.97 -2.04 23.44
CA VAL A 46 -20.25 -0.60 23.42
C VAL A 46 -19.27 0.18 24.29
N LEU A 47 -18.98 -0.29 25.51
CA LEU A 47 -17.96 0.32 26.37
C LEU A 47 -16.60 0.36 25.69
N LYS A 48 -16.21 -0.74 25.04
CA LYS A 48 -14.96 -0.82 24.26
C LYS A 48 -14.94 0.21 23.14
N ARG A 49 -16.03 0.37 22.37
CA ARG A 49 -16.11 1.37 21.28
C ARG A 49 -16.10 2.81 21.79
N MET A 50 -16.78 3.09 22.91
CA MET A 50 -16.73 4.41 23.55
C MET A 50 -15.31 4.72 24.04
N TYR A 51 -14.62 3.74 24.60
CA TYR A 51 -13.24 3.88 25.04
C TYR A 51 -12.28 4.05 23.85
N ASP A 52 -12.40 3.26 22.79
CA ASP A 52 -11.63 3.43 21.55
C ASP A 52 -11.81 4.85 20.98
N TYR A 53 -13.04 5.35 20.96
CA TYR A 53 -13.36 6.70 20.48
C TYR A 53 -12.76 7.78 21.38
N TYR A 54 -12.85 7.61 22.69
CA TYR A 54 -12.20 8.50 23.66
C TYR A 54 -10.68 8.51 23.46
N LEU A 55 -10.05 7.34 23.28
CA LEU A 55 -8.62 7.25 22.99
C LEU A 55 -8.29 7.98 21.69
N ALA A 56 -9.07 7.80 20.63
CA ALA A 56 -8.87 8.50 19.37
C ALA A 56 -8.97 10.04 19.53
N LEU A 57 -9.94 10.54 20.31
CA LEU A 57 -10.08 11.96 20.61
C LEU A 57 -8.99 12.51 21.56
N SER A 58 -8.44 11.65 22.41
CA SER A 58 -7.42 12.02 23.40
C SER A 58 -6.00 11.94 22.86
N LYS A 59 -5.82 11.34 21.66
CA LYS A 59 -4.52 11.35 20.99
C LYS A 59 -4.12 12.80 20.73
N PRO A 60 -2.91 13.22 21.14
CA PRO A 60 -2.40 14.54 20.79
C PRO A 60 -2.44 14.71 19.27
N GLU A 61 -2.81 15.91 18.80
CA GLU A 61 -2.64 16.24 17.39
C GLU A 61 -1.15 16.18 17.06
N GLU A 62 -0.77 15.17 16.28
CA GLU A 62 0.56 15.08 15.70
C GLU A 62 0.54 15.80 14.34
N PRO A 63 1.56 16.61 14.03
CA PRO A 63 1.64 17.24 12.72
C PRO A 63 1.70 16.16 11.64
N VAL A 64 0.95 16.40 10.56
CA VAL A 64 1.02 15.58 9.36
C VAL A 64 2.47 15.53 8.88
N ALA A 65 2.97 14.32 8.62
CA ALA A 65 4.33 14.15 8.15
C ALA A 65 4.43 14.56 6.68
N THR A 66 5.39 15.44 6.37
CA THR A 66 5.65 15.91 5.00
C THR A 66 6.93 15.29 4.46
N ALA A 67 6.87 14.71 3.27
CA ALA A 67 8.06 14.21 2.60
C ALA A 67 8.94 15.37 2.13
N THR A 68 10.23 15.30 2.43
CA THR A 68 11.25 16.25 1.96
C THR A 68 11.97 15.72 0.71
N GLY A 69 12.59 16.62 -0.05
CA GLY A 69 13.37 16.25 -1.24
C GLY A 69 12.53 15.70 -2.41
N VAL A 70 11.24 16.06 -2.48
CA VAL A 70 10.35 15.61 -3.55
C VAL A 70 10.45 16.51 -4.79
N ASP A 71 10.41 15.90 -5.98
CA ASP A 71 10.35 16.61 -7.28
C ASP A 71 8.95 16.50 -7.89
N ASN A 72 8.07 17.42 -7.48
CA ASN A 72 6.72 17.53 -8.02
C ASN A 72 6.72 17.82 -9.54
N GLY A 73 7.74 18.49 -10.05
CA GLY A 73 7.85 18.87 -11.45
C GLY A 73 8.12 17.66 -12.35
N ALA A 74 9.02 16.76 -11.92
CA ALA A 74 9.26 15.50 -12.60
C ALA A 74 8.00 14.65 -12.70
N VAL A 75 7.28 14.48 -11.59
CA VAL A 75 6.03 13.72 -11.57
C VAL A 75 4.98 14.33 -12.51
N ALA A 76 4.81 15.66 -12.49
CA ALA A 76 3.85 16.32 -13.37
C ALA A 76 4.17 16.11 -14.85
N ARG A 77 5.46 16.15 -15.25
CA ARG A 77 5.89 15.88 -16.63
C ARG A 77 5.60 14.44 -17.05
N ILE A 78 5.93 13.47 -16.20
CA ILE A 78 5.69 12.04 -16.47
C ILE A 78 4.20 11.77 -16.68
N LYS A 79 3.36 12.31 -15.80
CA LYS A 79 1.91 12.16 -15.91
C LYS A 79 1.33 12.80 -17.17
N ALA A 80 1.79 14.01 -17.51
CA ALA A 80 1.34 14.70 -18.71
C ALA A 80 1.62 13.90 -19.99
N VAL A 81 2.75 13.18 -20.06
CA VAL A 81 3.06 12.28 -21.20
C VAL A 81 2.05 11.13 -21.26
N ALA A 82 1.78 10.46 -20.13
CA ALA A 82 0.82 9.37 -20.09
C ALA A 82 -0.61 9.82 -20.46
N GLU A 83 -1.03 10.98 -19.96
CA GLU A 83 -2.33 11.58 -20.27
C GLU A 83 -2.46 11.94 -21.74
N ALA A 84 -1.42 12.55 -22.34
CA ALA A 84 -1.39 12.89 -23.77
C ALA A 84 -1.48 11.65 -24.67
N GLU A 85 -0.98 10.50 -24.20
CA GLU A 85 -1.10 9.20 -24.88
C GLU A 85 -2.40 8.45 -24.56
N GLY A 86 -3.31 9.05 -23.80
CA GLY A 86 -4.58 8.44 -23.39
C GLY A 86 -4.40 7.23 -22.46
N ARG A 87 -3.26 7.12 -21.76
CA ARG A 87 -2.96 6.04 -20.83
C ARG A 87 -3.39 6.40 -19.42
N ILE A 88 -4.13 5.49 -18.79
CA ILE A 88 -4.43 5.57 -17.35
C ILE A 88 -3.38 4.85 -16.51
N ASN A 89 -2.71 3.82 -17.04
CA ASN A 89 -1.64 3.13 -16.33
C ASN A 89 -0.29 3.69 -16.77
N LEU A 90 0.54 4.02 -15.79
CA LEU A 90 1.93 4.35 -16.05
C LEU A 90 2.71 3.07 -16.38
N SER A 91 3.69 3.21 -17.27
CA SER A 91 4.66 2.16 -17.53
C SER A 91 5.52 1.90 -16.30
N PRO A 92 6.15 0.71 -16.18
CA PRO A 92 7.04 0.42 -15.06
C PRO A 92 8.20 1.41 -14.90
N GLU A 93 8.73 1.93 -16.01
CA GLU A 93 9.81 2.94 -16.01
C GLU A 93 9.33 4.26 -15.41
N GLU A 94 8.19 4.77 -15.88
CA GLU A 94 7.55 5.98 -15.35
C GLU A 94 7.24 5.84 -13.85
N ALA A 95 6.76 4.67 -13.41
CA ALA A 95 6.48 4.39 -12.01
C ALA A 95 7.76 4.43 -11.13
N PHE A 96 8.87 3.85 -11.59
CA PHE A 96 10.15 3.93 -10.89
C PHE A 96 10.73 5.35 -10.87
N GLN A 97 10.56 6.12 -11.96
CA GLN A 97 10.96 7.52 -12.01
C GLN A 97 10.17 8.37 -11.01
N ILE A 98 8.86 8.16 -10.90
CA ILE A 98 8.02 8.84 -9.90
C ILE A 98 8.44 8.46 -8.47
N ALA A 99 8.65 7.16 -8.20
CA ALA A 99 9.12 6.71 -6.90
C ALA A 99 10.47 7.35 -6.52
N SER A 100 11.41 7.38 -7.46
CA SER A 100 12.70 8.06 -7.27
C SER A 100 12.54 9.56 -7.02
N ALA A 101 11.66 10.23 -7.77
CA ALA A 101 11.34 11.65 -7.58
C ALA A 101 10.72 11.96 -6.21
N TYR A 102 10.15 10.95 -5.54
CA TYR A 102 9.63 11.05 -4.18
C TYR A 102 10.58 10.50 -3.12
N GLY A 103 11.80 10.08 -3.49
CA GLY A 103 12.81 9.54 -2.58
C GLY A 103 12.52 8.11 -2.12
N ILE A 104 11.64 7.38 -2.80
CA ILE A 104 11.38 5.97 -2.51
C ILE A 104 12.49 5.14 -3.20
N PRO A 105 13.24 4.30 -2.46
CA PRO A 105 14.33 3.51 -3.06
C PRO A 105 13.81 2.51 -4.08
N VAL A 106 14.38 2.52 -5.28
CA VAL A 106 14.09 1.57 -6.37
C VAL A 106 15.39 0.95 -6.89
N PRO A 107 15.36 -0.31 -7.36
CA PRO A 107 16.52 -0.93 -7.97
C PRO A 107 16.82 -0.29 -9.32
N LYS A 108 18.09 -0.36 -9.73
CA LYS A 108 18.47 0.00 -11.10
C LYS A 108 17.66 -0.83 -12.09
N ALA A 109 16.93 -0.16 -12.98
CA ALA A 109 16.11 -0.78 -13.99
C ALA A 109 16.08 0.11 -15.24
N MET A 110 16.11 -0.49 -16.42
CA MET A 110 16.00 0.22 -17.69
C MET A 110 15.19 -0.58 -18.70
N LEU A 111 14.53 0.13 -19.62
CA LEU A 111 13.79 -0.47 -20.73
C LEU A 111 14.76 -0.89 -21.85
N ALA A 112 14.66 -2.15 -22.25
CA ALA A 112 15.28 -2.70 -23.45
C ALA A 112 14.21 -2.92 -24.53
N ARG A 113 14.48 -2.44 -25.76
CA ARG A 113 13.63 -2.65 -26.94
C ARG A 113 14.16 -3.75 -27.86
N SER A 114 15.32 -4.30 -27.56
CA SER A 114 15.92 -5.43 -28.27
C SER A 114 16.73 -6.32 -27.33
N ILE A 115 17.03 -7.54 -27.77
CA ILE A 115 17.93 -8.47 -27.04
C ILE A 115 19.31 -7.83 -26.82
N ARG A 116 19.82 -7.13 -27.83
CA ARG A 116 21.11 -6.45 -27.76
C ARG A 116 21.10 -5.38 -26.66
N GLU A 117 20.11 -4.50 -26.67
CA GLU A 117 19.95 -3.49 -25.62
C GLU A 117 19.78 -4.15 -24.24
N ALA A 118 19.04 -5.25 -24.16
CA ALA A 118 18.84 -5.97 -22.89
C ALA A 118 20.17 -6.49 -22.32
N CYS A 119 21.05 -7.04 -23.15
CA CYS A 119 22.39 -7.47 -22.74
C CYS A 119 23.26 -6.29 -22.31
N GLU A 120 23.30 -5.20 -23.09
CA GLU A 120 24.08 -3.99 -22.78
C GLU A 120 23.64 -3.38 -21.43
N ILE A 121 22.33 -3.33 -21.18
CA ILE A 121 21.76 -2.89 -19.90
C ILE A 121 22.14 -3.83 -18.76
N ALA A 122 22.04 -5.16 -18.97
CA ALA A 122 22.38 -6.14 -17.93
C ALA A 122 23.86 -6.07 -17.52
N GLU A 123 24.76 -5.86 -18.48
CA GLU A 123 26.19 -5.65 -18.23
C GLU A 123 26.45 -4.34 -17.46
N SER A 124 25.74 -3.26 -17.82
CA SER A 124 25.86 -1.97 -17.15
C SER A 124 25.32 -1.97 -15.71
N ILE A 125 24.16 -2.59 -15.49
CA ILE A 125 23.51 -2.66 -14.17
C ILE A 125 24.15 -3.71 -13.26
N GLY A 126 24.70 -4.77 -13.84
CA GLY A 126 25.35 -5.89 -13.16
C GLY A 126 24.40 -7.05 -12.85
N TYR A 127 24.94 -8.26 -12.96
CA TYR A 127 24.21 -9.51 -12.69
C TYR A 127 24.13 -9.86 -11.19
N PRO A 128 23.16 -10.71 -10.77
CA PRO A 128 22.03 -11.20 -11.56
C PRO A 128 20.96 -10.11 -11.78
N VAL A 129 20.24 -10.24 -12.89
CA VAL A 129 19.12 -9.37 -13.28
C VAL A 129 17.81 -10.14 -13.35
N ALA A 130 16.70 -9.41 -13.28
CA ALA A 130 15.38 -9.85 -13.66
C ALA A 130 15.02 -9.22 -15.02
N VAL A 131 14.33 -9.98 -15.85
CA VAL A 131 13.79 -9.52 -17.15
C VAL A 131 12.28 -9.62 -17.07
N LYS A 132 11.59 -8.50 -17.17
CA LYS A 132 10.12 -8.38 -17.02
C LYS A 132 9.53 -7.73 -18.26
N VAL A 133 8.37 -8.17 -18.74
CA VAL A 133 7.73 -7.45 -19.87
C VAL A 133 7.45 -5.99 -19.49
N ALA A 134 7.69 -5.08 -20.44
CA ALA A 134 7.33 -3.67 -20.32
C ALA A 134 6.05 -3.40 -21.12
N SER A 135 4.90 -3.37 -20.43
CA SER A 135 3.61 -3.04 -21.04
C SER A 135 2.67 -2.39 -20.02
N PRO A 136 2.01 -1.28 -20.35
CA PRO A 136 1.00 -0.64 -19.48
C PRO A 136 -0.32 -1.45 -19.41
N ASP A 137 -0.51 -2.42 -20.31
CA ASP A 137 -1.71 -3.24 -20.42
C ASP A 137 -1.56 -4.58 -19.68
N ILE A 138 -0.34 -4.94 -19.26
CA ILE A 138 0.00 -6.18 -18.55
C ILE A 138 0.37 -5.84 -17.10
N LEU A 139 -0.63 -5.84 -16.23
CA LEU A 139 -0.45 -5.51 -14.81
C LEU A 139 0.09 -6.72 -14.00
N HIS A 140 -0.48 -7.91 -14.19
CA HIS A 140 -0.10 -9.14 -13.47
C HIS A 140 0.98 -9.95 -14.22
N LYS A 141 2.18 -9.37 -14.34
CA LYS A 141 3.29 -9.93 -15.15
C LYS A 141 3.69 -11.34 -14.69
N THR A 142 3.78 -11.56 -13.38
CA THR A 142 4.21 -12.84 -12.79
C THR A 142 3.23 -13.95 -13.10
N ASP A 143 1.93 -13.71 -12.95
CA ASP A 143 0.87 -14.69 -13.18
C ASP A 143 0.80 -15.12 -14.65
N MET A 144 1.12 -14.20 -15.56
CA MET A 144 1.24 -14.48 -16.99
C MET A 144 2.61 -15.00 -17.40
N GLY A 145 3.50 -15.34 -16.45
CA GLY A 145 4.83 -15.84 -16.74
C GLY A 145 5.70 -14.88 -17.56
N CYS A 146 5.42 -13.58 -17.49
CA CYS A 146 6.11 -12.50 -18.21
C CYS A 146 7.23 -11.88 -17.35
N VAL A 147 7.81 -12.68 -16.46
CA VAL A 147 8.93 -12.33 -15.58
C VAL A 147 9.89 -13.51 -15.53
N VAL A 148 11.17 -13.25 -15.74
CA VAL A 148 12.27 -14.21 -15.53
C VAL A 148 13.23 -13.61 -14.53
N LEU A 149 13.50 -14.32 -13.44
CA LEU A 149 14.37 -13.88 -12.36
C LEU A 149 15.73 -14.57 -12.41
N ASN A 150 16.71 -13.99 -11.71
CA ASN A 150 18.03 -14.58 -11.49
C ASN A 150 18.78 -14.95 -12.78
N VAL A 151 18.67 -14.08 -13.79
CA VAL A 151 19.39 -14.16 -15.07
C VAL A 151 20.83 -13.71 -14.85
N LYS A 152 21.82 -14.50 -15.29
CA LYS A 152 23.24 -14.35 -14.90
C LYS A 152 24.21 -14.10 -16.05
N SER A 153 23.76 -14.13 -17.29
CA SER A 153 24.60 -13.91 -18.48
C SER A 153 23.81 -13.29 -19.62
N CYS A 154 24.50 -12.68 -20.60
CA CYS A 154 23.83 -12.11 -21.78
C CYS A 154 23.05 -13.18 -22.57
N GLU A 155 23.56 -14.41 -22.65
CA GLU A 155 22.85 -15.51 -23.29
C GLU A 155 21.52 -15.84 -22.57
N GLU A 156 21.53 -15.87 -21.23
CA GLU A 156 20.30 -16.01 -20.45
C GLU A 156 19.37 -14.79 -20.59
N VAL A 157 19.92 -13.57 -20.69
CA VAL A 157 19.14 -12.34 -20.94
C VAL A 157 18.41 -12.42 -22.27
N GLY A 158 19.08 -12.84 -23.35
CA GLY A 158 18.45 -12.97 -24.66
C GLY A 158 17.30 -13.97 -24.65
N ARG A 159 17.50 -15.15 -24.04
CA ARG A 159 16.43 -16.15 -23.87
C ARG A 159 15.28 -15.63 -23.03
N ALA A 160 15.57 -14.94 -21.93
CA ALA A 160 14.56 -14.34 -21.07
C ALA A 160 13.75 -13.25 -21.78
N TYR A 161 14.42 -12.38 -22.55
CA TYR A 161 13.79 -11.32 -23.33
C TYR A 161 12.80 -11.88 -24.35
N GLU A 162 13.24 -12.85 -25.17
CA GLU A 162 12.36 -13.50 -26.15
C GLU A 162 11.16 -14.15 -25.47
N LEU A 163 11.40 -14.88 -24.38
CA LEU A 163 10.34 -15.57 -23.64
C LEU A 163 9.26 -14.60 -23.17
N VAL A 164 9.63 -13.52 -22.47
CA VAL A 164 8.63 -12.61 -21.87
C VAL A 164 7.90 -11.79 -22.94
N VAL A 165 8.59 -11.35 -24.00
CA VAL A 165 7.97 -10.58 -25.08
C VAL A 165 7.03 -11.45 -25.93
N ASN A 166 7.46 -12.66 -26.30
CA ASN A 166 6.63 -13.58 -27.08
C ASN A 166 5.42 -14.07 -26.28
N ARG A 167 5.58 -14.33 -24.98
CA ARG A 167 4.47 -14.73 -24.11
C ARG A 167 3.44 -13.61 -23.97
N ALA A 168 3.89 -12.38 -23.75
CA ALA A 168 3.01 -11.21 -23.70
C ALA A 168 2.19 -11.03 -24.98
N ARG A 169 2.85 -11.09 -26.15
CA ARG A 169 2.19 -10.97 -27.46
C ARG A 169 1.23 -12.12 -27.76
N THR A 170 1.54 -13.34 -27.30
CA THR A 170 0.68 -14.51 -27.48
C THR A 170 -0.56 -14.46 -26.59
N LEU A 171 -0.38 -14.15 -25.29
CA LEU A 171 -1.47 -14.17 -24.31
C LEU A 171 -2.36 -12.92 -24.41
N MET A 172 -1.80 -11.77 -24.79
CA MET A 172 -2.52 -10.52 -24.97
C MET A 172 -2.13 -9.85 -26.29
N PRO A 173 -2.65 -10.31 -27.45
CA PRO A 173 -2.28 -9.78 -28.75
C PRO A 173 -2.56 -8.28 -28.95
N GLN A 174 -3.51 -7.74 -28.16
CA GLN A 174 -3.89 -6.32 -28.20
C GLN A 174 -3.09 -5.47 -27.20
N ALA A 175 -2.24 -6.07 -26.36
CA ALA A 175 -1.43 -5.32 -25.41
C ALA A 175 -0.29 -4.57 -26.12
N ARG A 176 -0.05 -3.34 -25.69
CA ARG A 176 1.10 -2.53 -26.14
C ARG A 176 2.35 -3.02 -25.44
N VAL A 177 3.19 -3.77 -26.15
CA VAL A 177 4.46 -4.30 -25.61
C VAL A 177 5.61 -3.43 -26.11
N SER A 178 6.18 -2.63 -25.21
CA SER A 178 7.29 -1.72 -25.53
C SER A 178 8.66 -2.42 -25.53
N GLY A 179 8.75 -3.62 -24.97
CA GLY A 179 9.98 -4.39 -24.81
C GLY A 179 10.01 -5.12 -23.47
N ALA A 180 11.17 -5.12 -22.81
CA ALA A 180 11.34 -5.68 -21.47
C ALA A 180 12.13 -4.74 -20.56
N ILE A 181 11.75 -4.66 -19.29
CA ILE A 181 12.55 -4.04 -18.24
C ILE A 181 13.62 -5.04 -17.81
N VAL A 182 14.88 -4.60 -17.87
CA VAL A 182 16.02 -5.30 -17.27
C VAL A 182 16.34 -4.60 -15.95
N GLN A 183 16.25 -5.33 -14.84
CA GLN A 183 16.28 -4.80 -13.49
C GLN A 183 17.29 -5.57 -12.63
N ARG A 184 18.09 -4.87 -11.83
CA ARG A 184 18.99 -5.52 -10.86
C ARG A 184 18.18 -6.37 -9.88
N MET A 185 18.58 -7.63 -9.67
CA MET A 185 18.04 -8.43 -8.56
C MET A 185 18.41 -7.79 -7.22
N VAL A 186 17.40 -7.49 -6.42
CA VAL A 186 17.60 -7.02 -5.05
C VAL A 186 17.98 -8.19 -4.14
N PRO A 187 18.73 -7.97 -3.04
CA PRO A 187 18.94 -8.99 -2.02
C PRO A 187 17.61 -9.49 -1.45
N SER A 188 17.60 -10.71 -0.93
CA SER A 188 16.45 -11.21 -0.18
C SER A 188 16.23 -10.38 1.09
N GLY A 189 14.98 -10.21 1.46
CA GLY A 189 14.54 -9.51 2.67
C GLY A 189 13.11 -9.92 3.00
N ARG A 190 12.45 -9.14 3.84
CA ARG A 190 11.05 -9.36 4.22
C ARG A 190 10.15 -8.61 3.24
N GLU A 191 9.26 -9.32 2.57
CA GLU A 191 8.32 -8.74 1.61
C GLU A 191 7.08 -8.18 2.31
N VAL A 192 6.78 -6.91 2.05
CA VAL A 192 5.54 -6.24 2.46
C VAL A 192 4.86 -5.61 1.25
N ILE A 193 3.58 -5.28 1.40
CA ILE A 193 2.83 -4.52 0.41
C ILE A 193 2.42 -3.18 1.01
N ILE A 194 2.57 -2.12 0.23
CA ILE A 194 1.99 -0.81 0.54
C ILE A 194 1.15 -0.39 -0.65
N GLY A 195 -0.11 -0.05 -0.39
CA GLY A 195 -1.03 0.44 -1.39
C GLY A 195 -1.66 1.76 -0.96
N ALA A 196 -2.15 2.50 -1.92
CA ALA A 196 -3.01 3.64 -1.69
C ALA A 196 -4.02 3.72 -2.83
N VAL A 197 -5.29 3.87 -2.48
CA VAL A 197 -6.38 4.08 -3.43
C VAL A 197 -7.10 5.37 -3.11
N ARG A 198 -7.66 6.04 -4.11
CA ARG A 198 -8.52 7.20 -3.87
C ARG A 198 -9.97 6.75 -3.71
N ASP A 199 -10.46 6.80 -2.49
CA ASP A 199 -11.87 6.64 -2.20
C ASP A 199 -12.65 7.90 -2.63
N PRO A 200 -13.82 7.74 -3.29
CA PRO A 200 -14.64 8.88 -3.74
C PRO A 200 -15.17 9.78 -2.62
N GLN A 201 -15.39 9.25 -1.42
CA GLN A 201 -15.94 9.97 -0.28
C GLN A 201 -14.85 10.49 0.63
N PHE A 202 -13.84 9.67 0.90
CA PHE A 202 -12.85 9.94 1.95
C PHE A 202 -11.50 10.43 1.41
N GLY A 203 -11.27 10.41 0.10
CA GLY A 203 -9.99 10.76 -0.49
C GLY A 203 -8.98 9.60 -0.40
N PRO A 204 -7.66 9.85 -0.31
CA PRO A 204 -6.71 8.77 -0.35
C PRO A 204 -6.77 7.88 0.90
N LEU A 205 -6.92 6.58 0.68
CA LEU A 205 -6.93 5.52 1.67
C LEU A 205 -5.66 4.70 1.50
N MET A 206 -4.80 4.74 2.51
CA MET A 206 -3.56 3.98 2.62
C MET A 206 -3.84 2.56 3.07
N MET A 207 -3.05 1.60 2.58
CA MET A 207 -3.06 0.20 2.94
C MET A 207 -1.63 -0.27 3.24
N PHE A 208 -1.47 -1.04 4.30
CA PHE A 208 -0.24 -1.80 4.59
C PHE A 208 -0.58 -3.26 4.87
N GLY A 209 0.29 -4.18 4.46
CA GLY A 209 0.13 -5.59 4.77
C GLY A 209 1.36 -6.45 4.48
N LEU A 210 1.26 -7.73 4.81
CA LEU A 210 2.28 -8.72 4.48
C LEU A 210 2.30 -9.00 2.96
N GLY A 211 3.48 -8.96 2.34
CA GLY A 211 3.65 -9.19 0.90
C GLY A 211 3.63 -10.68 0.52
N GLY A 212 3.70 -10.96 -0.79
CA GLY A 212 3.74 -12.31 -1.35
C GLY A 212 2.36 -12.89 -1.71
N ILE A 213 2.35 -14.15 -2.16
CA ILE A 213 1.15 -14.83 -2.70
C ILE A 213 -0.03 -14.93 -1.72
N TYR A 214 0.20 -14.67 -0.44
CA TYR A 214 -0.80 -14.85 0.62
C TYR A 214 -1.60 -13.59 0.95
N VAL A 215 -1.31 -12.43 0.32
CA VAL A 215 -2.05 -11.16 0.51
C VAL A 215 -3.57 -11.37 0.38
N ASN A 216 -3.99 -12.10 -0.66
CA ASN A 216 -5.42 -12.37 -0.93
C ASN A 216 -6.08 -13.34 0.08
N PHE A 217 -5.29 -14.11 0.83
CA PHE A 217 -5.77 -15.18 1.70
C PHE A 217 -5.73 -14.83 3.19
N LEU A 218 -4.73 -14.07 3.64
CA LEU A 218 -4.50 -13.83 5.07
C LEU A 218 -5.32 -12.68 5.66
N ARG A 219 -5.87 -11.78 4.82
CA ARG A 219 -6.58 -10.55 5.23
C ARG A 219 -5.82 -9.75 6.31
N ASP A 220 -4.49 -9.85 6.32
CA ASP A 220 -3.60 -9.20 7.29
C ASP A 220 -3.17 -7.84 6.75
N VAL A 221 -4.13 -6.91 6.79
CA VAL A 221 -3.98 -5.56 6.25
C VAL A 221 -4.51 -4.53 7.24
N SER A 222 -3.89 -3.36 7.25
CA SER A 222 -4.36 -2.20 7.98
C SER A 222 -4.61 -1.04 7.01
N TYR A 223 -5.55 -0.17 7.39
CA TYR A 223 -5.95 0.98 6.58
C TYR A 223 -5.95 2.25 7.41
N ARG A 224 -5.62 3.37 6.78
CA ARG A 224 -5.75 4.74 7.31
C ARG A 224 -6.02 5.72 6.18
N LEU A 225 -6.71 6.81 6.48
CA LEU A 225 -6.84 7.92 5.53
C LEU A 225 -5.53 8.70 5.48
N ALA A 226 -5.15 9.15 4.29
CA ALA A 226 -4.09 10.11 4.12
C ALA A 226 -4.62 11.54 4.38
N PRO A 227 -3.77 12.46 4.85
CA PRO A 227 -2.34 12.27 5.08
C PRO A 227 -2.03 11.60 6.43
N LEU A 228 -1.04 10.71 6.43
CA LEU A 228 -0.56 10.00 7.63
C LEU A 228 0.37 10.87 8.48
N THR A 229 0.31 10.67 9.80
CA THR A 229 1.40 11.01 10.73
C THR A 229 2.40 9.86 10.86
N MET A 230 3.55 10.09 11.52
CA MET A 230 4.51 9.01 11.80
C MET A 230 3.89 7.93 12.67
N SER A 231 3.09 8.34 13.67
CA SER A 231 2.37 7.40 14.54
C SER A 231 1.34 6.59 13.75
N ASP A 232 0.60 7.19 12.81
CA ASP A 232 -0.36 6.45 11.98
C ASP A 232 0.33 5.33 11.19
N ALA A 233 1.45 5.64 10.53
CA ALA A 233 2.19 4.65 9.75
C ALA A 233 2.77 3.54 10.64
N PHE A 234 3.30 3.89 11.82
CA PHE A 234 3.80 2.89 12.77
C PHE A 234 2.67 2.01 13.32
N GLU A 235 1.53 2.60 13.70
CA GLU A 235 0.35 1.88 14.17
C GLU A 235 -0.16 0.91 13.10
N MET A 236 -0.32 1.39 11.86
CA MET A 236 -0.68 0.56 10.71
C MET A 236 0.20 -0.68 10.59
N ILE A 237 1.51 -0.52 10.75
CA ILE A 237 2.44 -1.65 10.71
C ILE A 237 2.16 -2.57 11.89
N SER A 238 2.14 -2.02 13.11
CA SER A 238 2.06 -2.77 14.36
C SER A 238 0.77 -3.57 14.58
N GLU A 239 -0.33 -3.14 13.93
CA GLU A 239 -1.65 -3.79 13.99
C GLU A 239 -1.71 -5.09 13.16
N THR A 240 -0.77 -5.29 12.24
CA THR A 240 -0.70 -6.48 11.37
C THR A 240 0.14 -7.59 12.00
N LYS A 241 -0.11 -8.84 11.61
CA LYS A 241 0.76 -9.99 11.96
C LYS A 241 2.13 -9.86 11.29
N ALA A 242 2.23 -9.13 10.18
CA ALA A 242 3.50 -8.78 9.54
C ALA A 242 4.49 -8.14 10.51
N TYR A 243 4.01 -7.35 11.48
CA TYR A 243 4.87 -6.73 12.50
C TYR A 243 5.67 -7.73 13.33
N THR A 244 5.10 -8.90 13.63
CA THR A 244 5.82 -9.95 14.36
C THR A 244 7.00 -10.47 13.55
N LEU A 245 6.84 -10.61 12.22
CA LEU A 245 7.93 -11.03 11.34
C LEU A 245 8.97 -9.91 11.15
N LEU A 246 8.51 -8.66 11.04
CA LEU A 246 9.38 -7.50 10.93
C LEU A 246 10.23 -7.28 12.19
N LYS A 247 9.74 -7.62 13.38
CA LYS A 247 10.56 -7.60 14.61
C LYS A 247 11.60 -8.71 14.70
N GLY A 248 11.61 -9.64 13.75
CA GLY A 248 12.47 -10.81 13.75
C GLY A 248 11.85 -11.99 14.49
N VAL A 249 12.10 -13.19 13.97
CA VAL A 249 11.70 -14.46 14.58
C VAL A 249 12.93 -15.34 14.78
N ARG A 250 12.97 -16.12 15.86
CA ARG A 250 14.00 -17.15 16.10
C ARG A 250 15.46 -16.63 16.00
N GLY A 251 15.73 -15.44 16.51
CA GLY A 251 17.08 -14.85 16.52
C GLY A 251 17.46 -14.10 15.24
N GLU A 252 16.54 -13.99 14.27
CA GLU A 252 16.72 -13.07 13.15
C GLU A 252 16.75 -11.60 13.63
N PRO A 253 17.60 -10.75 13.04
CA PRO A 253 17.61 -9.32 13.35
C PRO A 253 16.29 -8.64 12.92
N PRO A 254 15.88 -7.57 13.61
CA PRO A 254 14.70 -6.79 13.24
C PRO A 254 14.88 -6.13 11.87
N ALA A 255 13.76 -5.84 11.22
CA ALA A 255 13.68 -5.14 9.95
C ALA A 255 13.76 -3.62 10.16
N ASP A 256 14.16 -2.90 9.11
CA ASP A 256 14.21 -1.44 9.12
C ASP A 256 12.80 -0.82 9.02
N ILE A 257 12.08 -0.83 10.14
CA ILE A 257 10.72 -0.28 10.26
C ILE A 257 10.71 1.23 10.00
N ASN A 258 11.78 1.95 10.34
CA ASN A 258 11.86 3.40 10.10
C ASN A 258 11.86 3.70 8.60
N SER A 259 12.62 2.94 7.80
CA SER A 259 12.60 3.09 6.34
C SER A 259 11.22 2.77 5.74
N LEU A 260 10.51 1.81 6.32
CA LEU A 260 9.16 1.43 5.90
C LEU A 260 8.16 2.56 6.19
N VAL A 261 8.22 3.14 7.40
CA VAL A 261 7.41 4.31 7.78
C VAL A 261 7.68 5.48 6.84
N ASP A 262 8.94 5.80 6.55
CA ASP A 262 9.30 6.88 5.62
C ASP A 262 8.70 6.69 4.22
N VAL A 263 8.73 5.47 3.68
CA VAL A 263 8.07 5.15 2.40
C VAL A 263 6.55 5.34 2.49
N MET A 264 5.90 4.90 3.57
CA MET A 264 4.45 5.11 3.76
C MET A 264 4.09 6.60 3.81
N ILE A 265 4.90 7.42 4.50
CA ILE A 265 4.71 8.88 4.53
C ILE A 265 4.87 9.49 3.14
N ARG A 266 5.88 9.08 2.37
CA ARG A 266 6.12 9.56 1.00
C ARG A 266 4.94 9.24 0.08
N ILE A 267 4.39 8.04 0.15
CA ILE A 267 3.20 7.65 -0.63
C ILE A 267 1.96 8.43 -0.19
N SER A 268 1.75 8.57 1.12
CA SER A 268 0.67 9.40 1.68
C SER A 268 0.74 10.84 1.15
N HIS A 269 1.93 11.46 1.21
CA HIS A 269 2.16 12.80 0.69
C HIS A 269 1.96 12.89 -0.83
N PHE A 270 2.43 11.90 -1.59
CA PHE A 270 2.24 11.78 -3.05
C PHE A 270 0.76 11.75 -3.41
N MET A 271 -0.03 10.90 -2.75
CA MET A 271 -1.45 10.73 -3.02
C MET A 271 -2.26 11.97 -2.62
N CYS A 272 -1.87 12.69 -1.57
CA CYS A 272 -2.50 13.98 -1.24
C CYS A 272 -2.18 15.07 -2.27
N ARG A 273 -0.96 15.05 -2.84
CA ARG A 273 -0.50 16.04 -3.81
C ARG A 273 -1.13 15.87 -5.20
N PHE A 274 -1.18 14.65 -5.73
CA PHE A 274 -1.65 14.38 -7.09
C PHE A 274 -3.05 13.76 -7.07
N LYS A 275 -4.06 14.63 -7.13
CA LYS A 275 -5.49 14.26 -7.01
C LYS A 275 -6.01 13.38 -8.14
N ASP A 276 -5.36 13.45 -9.28
CA ASP A 276 -5.60 12.64 -10.47
C ASP A 276 -4.93 11.26 -10.41
N VAL A 277 -4.08 10.98 -9.42
CA VAL A 277 -3.67 9.60 -9.13
C VAL A 277 -4.75 8.93 -8.30
N VAL A 278 -5.25 7.80 -8.81
CA VAL A 278 -6.33 7.01 -8.18
C VAL A 278 -5.80 5.78 -7.47
N GLU A 279 -4.64 5.28 -7.86
CA GLU A 279 -4.01 4.09 -7.28
C GLU A 279 -2.49 4.22 -7.33
N MET A 280 -1.82 3.85 -6.24
CA MET A 280 -0.40 3.54 -6.20
C MET A 280 -0.19 2.28 -5.36
N GLU A 281 0.56 1.31 -5.87
CA GLU A 281 0.88 0.08 -5.15
C GLU A 281 2.37 -0.24 -5.31
N ILE A 282 3.02 -0.60 -4.21
CA ILE A 282 4.35 -1.20 -4.18
C ILE A 282 4.20 -2.64 -3.70
N ASN A 283 4.47 -3.58 -4.61
CA ASN A 283 4.28 -5.00 -4.35
C ASN A 283 5.27 -5.88 -5.14
N PRO A 284 6.32 -6.44 -4.52
CA PRO A 284 6.69 -6.27 -3.11
C PRO A 284 7.52 -5.00 -2.86
N LEU A 285 7.40 -4.45 -1.66
CA LEU A 285 8.46 -3.68 -1.02
C LEU A 285 9.34 -4.64 -0.22
N MET A 286 10.63 -4.68 -0.52
CA MET A 286 11.61 -5.51 0.18
C MET A 286 12.20 -4.75 1.36
N VAL A 287 12.00 -5.21 2.59
CA VAL A 287 12.52 -4.59 3.81
C VAL A 287 13.71 -5.39 4.32
N TYR A 288 14.84 -4.72 4.54
CA TYR A 288 16.07 -5.35 5.03
C TYR A 288 16.19 -5.21 6.55
N GLU A 289 17.30 -5.71 7.09
CA GLU A 289 17.64 -5.55 8.50
C GLU A 289 17.75 -4.07 8.88
N GLU A 290 17.53 -3.78 10.16
CA GLU A 290 17.61 -2.42 10.71
C GLU A 290 18.88 -1.68 10.27
N GLY A 291 18.71 -0.46 9.74
CA GLY A 291 19.79 0.38 9.21
C GLY A 291 20.17 0.09 7.75
N LYS A 292 19.59 -0.93 7.11
CA LYS A 292 19.82 -1.26 5.69
C LYS A 292 18.70 -0.80 4.75
N GLY A 293 17.63 -0.23 5.30
CA GLY A 293 16.53 0.35 4.53
C GLY A 293 15.58 -0.67 3.88
N CYS A 294 14.90 -0.21 2.84
CA CYS A 294 13.99 -1.01 2.02
C CYS A 294 14.14 -0.68 0.53
N MET A 295 13.48 -1.46 -0.34
CA MET A 295 13.57 -1.32 -1.80
C MET A 295 12.27 -1.71 -2.48
N ALA A 296 11.70 -0.81 -3.28
CA ALA A 296 10.46 -1.04 -4.04
C ALA A 296 10.75 -1.85 -5.31
N VAL A 297 10.33 -3.11 -5.33
CA VAL A 297 10.74 -4.07 -6.38
C VAL A 297 9.83 -4.01 -7.61
N ASP A 298 8.55 -3.76 -7.41
CA ASP A 298 7.58 -3.46 -8.46
C ASP A 298 6.63 -2.38 -7.97
N ILE A 299 6.26 -1.47 -8.87
CA ILE A 299 5.41 -0.33 -8.58
C ILE A 299 4.37 -0.21 -9.67
N LYS A 300 3.12 -0.03 -9.28
CA LYS A 300 1.99 0.28 -10.15
C LYS A 300 1.43 1.64 -9.77
N ILE A 301 1.14 2.48 -10.77
CA ILE A 301 0.47 3.77 -10.61
C ILE A 301 -0.61 3.90 -11.67
N THR A 302 -1.81 4.27 -11.25
CA THR A 302 -2.96 4.49 -12.13
C THR A 302 -3.51 5.89 -11.94
N LEU A 303 -3.73 6.58 -13.06
CA LEU A 303 -4.34 7.90 -13.18
C LEU A 303 -5.85 7.78 -13.36
N ALA A 304 -6.57 8.82 -12.96
CA ALA A 304 -7.98 8.98 -13.24
C ALA A 304 -8.20 9.02 -14.75
N LYS A 305 -9.25 8.33 -15.21
CA LYS A 305 -9.72 8.49 -16.59
C LYS A 305 -10.23 9.92 -16.74
N GLN A 306 -9.63 10.70 -17.62
CA GLN A 306 -10.20 11.99 -18.00
C GLN A 306 -11.60 11.73 -18.56
N ARG A 307 -12.63 12.30 -17.92
CA ARG A 307 -13.96 12.33 -18.53
C ARG A 307 -13.82 13.24 -19.74
N ALA A 308 -14.17 12.73 -20.92
CA ALA A 308 -14.41 13.61 -22.05
C ALA A 308 -15.45 14.62 -21.57
N GLU A 309 -15.13 15.91 -21.65
CA GLU A 309 -16.13 16.96 -21.47
C GLU A 309 -17.27 16.62 -22.42
N GLU A 310 -18.41 16.20 -21.88
CA GLU A 310 -19.66 16.23 -22.61
C GLU A 310 -19.82 17.69 -23.00
N LYS A 311 -19.49 18.00 -24.26
CA LYS A 311 -19.92 19.25 -24.87
C LYS A 311 -21.44 19.20 -24.77
N GLU A 312 -21.98 19.93 -23.80
CA GLU A 312 -23.39 20.27 -23.78
C GLU A 312 -23.67 20.97 -25.12
N GLU A 313 -24.27 20.22 -26.06
CA GLU A 313 -24.96 20.74 -27.24
C GLU A 313 -26.32 21.30 -26.85
#